data_AF-A0A2N3PMY3-F1
#
_entry.id   AF-A0A2N3PMY3-F1
#
_cell.length_a   1.000
_cell.length_b   1.000
_cell.length_c   1.000
_cell.angle_alpha   90.00
_cell.angle_beta   90.00
_cell.angle_gamma   90.00
#
_symmetry.space_group_name_H-M   'P 1'
#
loop_
_entity.id
_entity.type
_entity.pdbx_description
1 polymer ?
#
loop_
_entity_poly.entity_id
_entity_poly.type
_entity_poly.pdbx_seq_one_letter_code
_entity_poly.pdbx_strand_id
1 'polypeptide(L)'
;MFLPHWSRARAIRGDPPKTAGVAISLPEKRGQPARLDVWCEMIRLPLTDLPDRLSSPAFRRWLQLPILSFCLLFLLCACGTPPRPTNDAGPEEMENFRAEMAHDAVKAGDYLKKTQGGTNISEMTLGWFIYDVLTELSSQDVELYDYFNKDNASVEGYLKTRFKTHPVEEIAAIDSLAKRGHPTLRLSARYALEALRHIPDSGEPSDIQERDRRELAAALSTLQDLLQKSSRDVGSSRP
;
A
#
# COMPACT_ATOMS: atom_id res chain seq x y z
N MET A 1 34.07 -62.33 7.25
CA MET A 1 33.33 -61.20 7.86
C MET A 1 31.94 -61.17 7.24
N PHE A 2 30.92 -61.04 8.07
CA PHE A 2 29.53 -61.51 7.92
C PHE A 2 28.70 -60.97 6.72
N LEU A 3 27.93 -61.86 6.09
CA LEU A 3 26.55 -61.66 5.56
C LEU A 3 25.56 -62.06 6.71
N PRO A 4 24.23 -61.74 6.76
CA PRO A 4 23.25 -61.83 5.64
C PRO A 4 21.90 -61.02 5.70
N HIS A 5 21.14 -61.00 4.58
CA HIS A 5 19.70 -61.37 4.39
C HIS A 5 18.50 -60.63 5.07
N TRP A 6 17.37 -60.63 4.32
CA TRP A 6 15.92 -60.54 4.69
C TRP A 6 15.25 -59.15 4.54
N SER A 7 14.02 -58.96 4.04
CA SER A 7 13.02 -59.82 3.39
C SER A 7 11.81 -59.03 2.88
N ARG A 8 11.09 -59.62 1.92
CA ARG A 8 9.69 -59.33 1.58
C ARG A 8 8.75 -59.49 2.79
N ALA A 9 7.77 -58.60 2.92
CA ALA A 9 6.46 -58.86 3.53
C ALA A 9 5.43 -57.97 2.79
N ARG A 10 4.61 -58.55 1.90
CA ARG A 10 3.28 -59.13 2.13
C ARG A 10 2.20 -58.05 2.33
N ALA A 11 1.41 -57.87 1.28
CA ALA A 11 0.17 -57.11 1.28
C ALA A 11 -0.78 -57.61 2.38
N ILE A 12 -1.22 -56.68 3.22
CA ILE A 12 -2.44 -56.85 4.02
C ILE A 12 -3.48 -55.95 3.36
N ARG A 13 -4.47 -56.60 2.75
CA ARG A 13 -5.77 -56.02 2.42
C ARG A 13 -6.42 -55.68 3.77
N GLY A 14 -6.42 -54.40 4.10
CA GLY A 14 -7.34 -53.82 5.08
C GLY A 14 -8.26 -52.89 4.32
N ASP A 15 -9.56 -53.18 4.38
CA ASP A 15 -10.59 -52.31 3.82
C ASP A 15 -10.47 -50.88 4.38
N PRO A 16 -10.72 -49.83 3.58
CA PRO A 16 -10.67 -48.47 4.06
C PRO A 16 -11.75 -48.25 5.13
N PRO A 17 -11.43 -47.60 6.27
CA PRO A 17 -12.48 -47.06 7.11
C PRO A 17 -13.25 -46.01 6.29
N LYS A 18 -14.57 -46.22 6.18
CA LYS A 18 -15.53 -45.21 5.75
C LYS A 18 -15.47 -44.04 6.74
N THR A 19 -14.56 -43.11 6.55
CA THR A 19 -14.63 -41.80 7.20
C THR A 19 -15.37 -40.86 6.27
N ALA A 20 -16.48 -40.37 6.79
CA ALA A 20 -17.37 -39.39 6.19
C ALA A 20 -16.57 -38.27 5.51
N GLY A 21 -16.91 -38.00 4.26
CA GLY A 21 -16.51 -36.77 3.59
C GLY A 21 -17.07 -35.58 4.36
N VAL A 22 -16.29 -35.06 5.29
CA VAL A 22 -16.41 -33.67 5.68
C VAL A 22 -15.83 -32.89 4.52
N ALA A 23 -16.70 -32.49 3.60
CA ALA A 23 -16.41 -31.39 2.70
C ALA A 23 -16.13 -30.17 3.59
N ILE A 24 -14.86 -29.93 3.87
CA ILE A 24 -14.42 -28.63 4.35
C ILE A 24 -14.54 -27.72 3.12
N SER A 25 -15.73 -27.15 2.97
CA SER A 25 -15.96 -26.01 2.10
C SER A 25 -15.01 -24.92 2.59
N LEU A 26 -13.86 -24.78 1.92
CA LEU A 26 -13.06 -23.57 1.97
C LEU A 26 -14.01 -22.42 1.63
N PRO A 27 -14.19 -21.41 2.51
CA PRO A 27 -14.97 -20.25 2.14
C PRO A 27 -14.22 -19.56 1.01
N GLU A 28 -14.75 -19.72 -0.19
CA GLU A 28 -14.43 -18.95 -1.38
C GLU A 28 -14.61 -17.47 -1.01
N LYS A 29 -13.49 -16.80 -0.73
CA LYS A 29 -13.42 -15.36 -0.44
C LYS A 29 -13.98 -14.63 -1.68
N ARG A 30 -15.26 -14.26 -1.64
CA ARG A 30 -15.73 -13.09 -2.38
C ARG A 30 -14.85 -11.93 -1.96
N GLY A 31 -14.23 -11.27 -2.93
CA GLY A 31 -13.38 -10.10 -2.73
C GLY A 31 -14.05 -9.11 -1.79
N GLN A 32 -13.55 -9.04 -0.56
CA GLN A 32 -13.84 -7.89 0.30
C GLN A 32 -13.14 -6.69 -0.33
N PRO A 33 -13.87 -5.61 -0.67
CA PRO A 33 -13.25 -4.38 -1.13
C PRO A 33 -12.29 -3.89 -0.05
N ALA A 34 -11.18 -3.26 -0.44
CA ALA A 34 -10.32 -2.63 0.55
C ALA A 34 -11.16 -1.57 1.26
N ARG A 35 -11.27 -1.68 2.59
CA ARG A 35 -11.93 -0.67 3.42
C ARG A 35 -11.03 0.56 3.43
N LEU A 36 -11.31 1.45 2.49
CA LEU A 36 -10.67 2.77 2.32
C LEU A 36 -11.70 3.89 2.53
N ASP A 37 -12.88 3.56 3.07
CA ASP A 37 -14.05 4.45 3.14
C ASP A 37 -13.80 5.67 4.03
N VAL A 38 -13.06 5.50 5.14
CA VAL A 38 -12.78 6.60 6.08
C VAL A 38 -11.67 7.51 5.54
N TRP A 39 -10.66 6.92 4.89
CA TRP A 39 -9.60 7.69 4.23
C TRP A 39 -10.11 8.47 3.00
N CYS A 40 -11.08 7.92 2.25
CA CYS A 40 -11.64 8.57 1.06
C CYS A 40 -12.40 9.86 1.38
N GLU A 41 -13.11 9.91 2.50
CA GLU A 41 -14.09 10.96 2.78
C GLU A 41 -13.47 12.25 3.34
N MET A 42 -12.30 12.18 4.01
CA MET A 42 -11.71 13.34 4.70
C MET A 42 -10.79 14.22 3.85
N ILE A 43 -10.23 13.73 2.73
CA ILE A 43 -9.46 14.59 1.80
C ILE A 43 -10.42 15.53 1.01
N ARG A 44 -11.74 15.39 1.23
CA ARG A 44 -12.79 16.23 0.67
C ARG A 44 -13.14 17.45 1.54
N LEU A 45 -12.40 17.75 2.60
CA LEU A 45 -12.70 18.91 3.43
C LEU A 45 -12.27 20.23 2.76
N PRO A 46 -13.20 21.18 2.57
CA PRO A 46 -12.90 22.51 2.06
C PRO A 46 -12.16 23.33 3.13
N LEU A 47 -11.18 24.13 2.71
CA LEU A 47 -10.62 25.22 3.51
C LEU A 47 -11.72 26.22 3.86
N THR A 48 -12.50 25.98 4.92
CA THR A 48 -13.42 26.97 5.49
C THR A 48 -13.36 26.90 7.00
N ASP A 49 -12.25 27.33 7.57
CA ASP A 49 -12.23 27.90 8.91
C ASP A 49 -11.01 28.83 9.04
N LEU A 50 -11.25 30.12 8.80
CA LEU A 50 -10.27 31.20 8.98
C LEU A 50 -10.90 32.21 9.95
N PRO A 51 -10.22 32.56 11.07
CA PRO A 51 -10.82 33.36 12.14
C PRO A 51 -11.10 34.83 11.74
N ASP A 52 -12.31 35.26 12.08
CA ASP A 52 -12.90 36.58 11.86
C ASP A 52 -12.29 37.72 12.69
N ARG A 53 -11.01 38.05 12.45
CA ARG A 53 -10.49 39.33 12.94
C ARG A 53 -9.62 40.01 11.88
N LEU A 54 -10.27 40.84 11.07
CA LEU A 54 -9.91 42.22 10.73
C LEU A 54 -10.73 42.68 9.51
N SER A 55 -11.14 43.95 9.49
CA SER A 55 -11.63 44.73 8.32
C SER A 55 -13.13 44.73 8.00
N SER A 56 -13.67 45.96 7.95
CA SER A 56 -14.99 46.46 7.59
C SER A 56 -15.85 45.64 6.60
N PRO A 57 -17.16 45.46 6.88
CA PRO A 57 -18.08 44.60 6.11
C PRO A 57 -18.45 45.13 4.72
N ALA A 58 -18.25 46.43 4.43
CA ALA A 58 -18.70 47.04 3.18
C ALA A 58 -17.66 46.94 2.04
N PHE A 59 -16.37 46.91 2.36
CA PHE A 59 -15.30 46.92 1.34
C PHE A 59 -14.96 45.50 0.83
N ARG A 60 -15.22 44.47 1.65
CA ARG A 60 -14.96 43.06 1.32
C ARG A 60 -15.88 42.49 0.24
N ARG A 61 -17.16 42.85 0.23
CA ARG A 61 -18.16 42.24 -0.69
C ARG A 61 -17.94 42.60 -2.17
N TRP A 62 -17.29 43.72 -2.47
CA TRP A 62 -17.14 44.22 -3.84
C TRP A 62 -15.85 43.76 -4.54
N LEU A 63 -14.79 43.44 -3.78
CA LEU A 63 -13.49 43.01 -4.32
C LEU A 63 -13.23 41.49 -4.21
N GLN A 64 -13.88 40.79 -3.26
CA GLN A 64 -13.55 39.39 -2.97
C GLN A 64 -14.19 38.38 -3.92
N LEU A 65 -15.34 38.68 -4.53
CA LEU A 65 -16.08 37.68 -5.30
C LEU A 65 -15.42 37.28 -6.64
N PRO A 66 -14.89 38.20 -7.47
CA PRO A 66 -14.25 37.79 -8.73
C PRO A 66 -12.79 37.33 -8.51
N ILE A 67 -12.04 37.91 -7.57
CA ILE A 67 -10.61 37.60 -7.36
C ILE A 67 -10.43 36.27 -6.63
N LEU A 68 -11.23 35.97 -5.59
CA LEU A 68 -11.15 34.65 -4.94
C LEU A 68 -11.63 33.54 -5.87
N SER A 69 -12.66 33.79 -6.69
CA SER A 69 -13.14 32.79 -7.66
C SER A 69 -12.10 32.49 -8.74
N PHE A 70 -11.39 33.52 -9.24
CA PHE A 70 -10.33 33.33 -10.25
C PHE A 70 -9.07 32.68 -9.66
N CYS A 71 -8.68 33.03 -8.43
CA CYS A 71 -7.56 32.37 -7.73
C CYS A 71 -7.88 30.92 -7.36
N LEU A 72 -9.12 30.60 -6.96
CA LEU A 72 -9.52 29.20 -6.68
C LEU A 72 -9.49 28.36 -7.96
N LEU A 73 -9.92 28.91 -9.10
CA LEU A 73 -9.86 28.25 -10.41
C LEU A 73 -8.42 28.07 -10.93
N PHE A 74 -7.52 29.03 -10.69
CA PHE A 74 -6.11 28.90 -11.07
C PHE A 74 -5.34 27.92 -10.18
N LEU A 75 -5.65 27.84 -8.88
CA LEU A 75 -5.08 26.85 -7.97
C LEU A 75 -5.60 25.43 -8.25
N LEU A 76 -6.86 25.27 -8.69
CA LEU A 76 -7.42 23.97 -9.05
C LEU A 76 -6.88 23.41 -10.38
N CYS A 77 -6.42 24.26 -11.30
CA CYS A 77 -5.79 23.82 -12.56
C CYS A 77 -4.27 23.56 -12.45
N ALA A 78 -3.64 23.88 -11.31
CA ALA A 78 -2.21 23.72 -11.09
C ALA A 78 -1.83 22.48 -10.27
N CYS A 79 -2.79 21.62 -9.93
CA CYS A 79 -2.51 20.25 -9.47
C CYS A 79 -2.18 19.36 -10.69
N GLY A 80 -1.13 19.73 -11.42
CA GLY A 80 -0.54 18.85 -12.42
C GLY A 80 -0.05 17.59 -11.72
N THR A 81 -0.37 16.42 -12.27
CA THR A 81 0.29 15.16 -11.93
C THR A 81 1.80 15.39 -11.84
N PRO A 82 2.48 14.88 -10.79
CA PRO A 82 3.92 15.07 -10.62
C PRO A 82 4.64 14.66 -11.91
N PRO A 83 5.75 15.31 -12.28
CA PRO A 83 6.43 14.99 -13.53
C PRO A 83 6.79 13.50 -13.57
N ARG A 84 6.52 12.87 -14.71
CA ARG A 84 6.92 11.48 -14.96
C ARG A 84 8.42 11.35 -14.72
N PRO A 85 8.88 10.33 -13.97
CA PRO A 85 10.28 10.18 -13.65
C PRO A 85 11.11 10.01 -14.92
N THR A 86 12.30 10.59 -14.90
CA THR A 86 13.30 10.45 -15.96
C THR A 86 14.43 9.55 -15.48
N ASN A 87 15.05 8.80 -16.38
CA ASN A 87 16.16 7.89 -16.04
C ASN A 87 17.44 8.62 -15.57
N ASP A 88 17.46 9.95 -15.60
CA ASP A 88 18.62 10.79 -15.32
C ASP A 88 18.59 11.46 -13.94
N ALA A 89 17.93 10.81 -12.96
CA ALA A 89 17.86 11.33 -11.60
C ALA A 89 19.26 11.70 -11.06
N GLY A 90 19.37 12.91 -10.54
CA GLY A 90 20.63 13.46 -10.03
C GLY A 90 21.12 12.74 -8.78
N PRO A 91 22.42 12.86 -8.42
CA PRO A 91 22.94 12.25 -7.20
C PRO A 91 22.25 12.76 -5.93
N GLU A 92 21.82 14.02 -5.91
CA GLU A 92 21.07 14.63 -4.80
C GLU A 92 19.66 14.04 -4.67
N GLU A 93 18.92 13.91 -5.78
CA GLU A 93 17.60 13.28 -5.79
C GLU A 93 17.68 11.83 -5.32
N MET A 94 18.73 11.13 -5.74
CA MET A 94 18.98 9.75 -5.37
C MET A 94 19.35 9.59 -3.88
N GLU A 95 20.05 10.57 -3.30
CA GLU A 95 20.32 10.63 -1.87
C GLU A 95 19.05 10.93 -1.06
N ASN A 96 18.22 11.85 -1.53
CA ASN A 96 16.92 12.15 -0.92
C ASN A 96 16.02 10.90 -0.93
N PHE A 97 15.90 10.23 -2.08
CA PHE A 97 15.13 8.98 -2.19
C PHE A 97 15.65 7.92 -1.22
N ARG A 98 16.97 7.75 -1.13
CA ARG A 98 17.59 6.82 -0.16
C ARG A 98 17.19 7.15 1.28
N ALA A 99 17.24 8.42 1.66
CA ALA A 99 16.89 8.88 2.99
C ALA A 99 15.40 8.62 3.28
N GLU A 100 14.51 8.90 2.33
CA GLU A 100 13.07 8.65 2.47
C GLU A 100 12.77 7.15 2.60
N MET A 101 13.35 6.29 1.77
CA MET A 101 13.18 4.83 1.90
C MET A 101 13.69 4.30 3.24
N ALA A 102 14.79 4.84 3.76
CA ALA A 102 15.29 4.47 5.09
C ALA A 102 14.35 4.93 6.21
N HIS A 103 13.82 6.15 6.10
CA HIS A 103 12.85 6.70 7.04
C HIS A 103 11.53 5.92 7.05
N ASP A 104 10.99 5.60 5.88
CA ASP A 104 9.76 4.83 5.75
C ASP A 104 9.92 3.38 6.20
N ALA A 105 11.11 2.79 6.03
CA ALA A 105 11.42 1.49 6.62
C ALA A 105 11.37 1.51 8.16
N VAL A 106 11.79 2.61 8.80
CA VAL A 106 11.67 2.77 10.26
C VAL A 106 10.20 2.88 10.65
N LYS A 107 9.41 3.70 9.94
CA LYS A 107 7.96 3.81 10.18
C LYS A 107 7.24 2.46 10.02
N ALA A 108 7.53 1.71 8.96
CA ALA A 108 6.99 0.36 8.76
C ALA A 108 7.31 -0.56 9.94
N GLY A 109 8.53 -0.50 10.47
CA GLY A 109 8.95 -1.23 11.66
C GLY A 109 8.21 -0.81 12.93
N ASP A 110 7.91 0.47 13.10
CA ASP A 110 7.15 0.95 14.25
C ASP A 110 5.67 0.56 14.18
N TYR A 111 5.09 0.56 12.98
CA TYR A 111 3.77 -0.02 12.74
C TYR A 111 3.75 -1.52 13.01
N LEU A 112 4.76 -2.26 12.53
CA LEU A 112 4.91 -3.69 12.81
C LEU A 112 4.90 -3.98 14.32
N LYS A 113 5.71 -3.25 15.10
CA LYS A 113 5.75 -3.40 16.57
C LYS A 113 4.40 -3.13 17.21
N LYS A 114 3.69 -2.08 16.77
CA LYS A 114 2.34 -1.76 17.26
C LYS A 114 1.35 -2.88 16.94
N THR A 115 1.33 -3.38 15.71
CA THR A 115 0.46 -4.49 15.29
C THR A 115 0.74 -5.77 16.07
N GLN A 116 2.01 -6.12 16.26
CA GLN A 116 2.42 -7.29 17.06
C GLN A 116 2.09 -7.13 18.55
N GLY A 117 2.10 -5.89 19.07
CA GLY A 117 1.63 -5.55 20.41
C GLY A 117 0.11 -5.52 20.56
N GLY A 118 -0.66 -5.94 19.54
CA GLY A 118 -2.12 -5.99 19.57
C GLY A 118 -2.80 -4.63 19.36
N THR A 119 -2.05 -3.59 18.99
CA THR A 119 -2.61 -2.26 18.73
C THR A 119 -3.11 -2.21 17.29
N ASN A 120 -4.40 -1.91 17.11
CA ASN A 120 -4.99 -1.69 15.79
C ASN A 120 -4.54 -0.33 15.26
N ILE A 121 -3.83 -0.33 14.13
CA ILE A 121 -3.44 0.89 13.42
C ILE A 121 -4.67 1.39 12.67
N SER A 122 -4.98 2.69 12.81
CA SER A 122 -6.12 3.26 12.10
C SER A 122 -5.92 3.20 10.58
N GLU A 123 -7.02 2.99 9.86
CA GLU A 123 -7.06 3.04 8.39
C GLU A 123 -6.45 4.35 7.86
N MET A 124 -6.75 5.47 8.51
CA MET A 124 -6.21 6.78 8.14
C MET A 124 -4.69 6.83 8.27
N THR A 125 -4.15 6.40 9.42
CA THR A 125 -2.70 6.42 9.67
C THR A 125 -1.95 5.55 8.66
N LEU A 126 -2.44 4.33 8.42
CA LEU A 126 -1.78 3.44 7.48
C LEU A 126 -1.99 3.90 6.03
N GLY A 127 -3.17 4.40 5.68
CA GLY A 127 -3.49 4.92 4.36
C GLY A 127 -2.56 6.05 3.92
N TRP A 128 -2.30 7.03 4.80
CA TRP A 128 -1.34 8.11 4.54
C TRP A 128 0.08 7.60 4.34
N PHE A 129 0.54 6.73 5.24
CA PHE A 129 1.87 6.14 5.10
C PHE A 129 2.05 5.39 3.77
N ILE A 130 1.07 4.58 3.38
CA ILE A 130 1.14 3.84 2.12
C ILE A 130 1.05 4.78 0.91
N TYR A 131 0.25 5.85 0.98
CA TYR A 131 0.22 6.87 -0.07
C TYR A 131 1.60 7.51 -0.26
N ASP A 132 2.29 7.90 0.82
CA ASP A 132 3.62 8.51 0.76
C ASP A 132 4.63 7.53 0.15
N VAL A 133 4.65 6.28 0.63
CA VAL A 133 5.53 5.22 0.10
C VAL A 133 5.30 5.00 -1.39
N LEU A 134 4.04 4.86 -1.83
CA LEU A 134 3.74 4.61 -3.25
C LEU A 134 4.11 5.81 -4.13
N THR A 135 3.90 7.02 -3.63
CA THR A 135 4.29 8.25 -4.33
C THR A 135 5.80 8.28 -4.53
N GLU A 136 6.57 8.04 -3.47
CA GLU A 136 8.03 8.05 -3.52
C GLU A 136 8.59 6.92 -4.40
N LEU A 137 8.06 5.69 -4.28
CA LEU A 137 8.47 4.58 -5.16
C LEU A 137 8.17 4.89 -6.64
N SER A 138 7.03 5.51 -6.92
CA SER A 138 6.65 5.88 -8.29
C SER A 138 7.47 7.05 -8.84
N SER A 139 8.07 7.89 -7.99
CA SER A 139 8.97 8.96 -8.43
C SER A 139 10.30 8.43 -8.95
N GLN A 140 10.61 7.14 -8.74
CA GLN A 140 11.86 6.50 -9.17
C GLN A 140 11.67 5.35 -10.18
N ASP A 141 10.44 4.92 -10.45
CA ASP A 141 10.15 3.84 -11.40
C ASP A 141 9.06 4.27 -12.40
N VAL A 142 9.47 4.41 -13.66
CA VAL A 142 8.60 4.85 -14.76
C VAL A 142 7.38 3.94 -14.95
N GLU A 143 7.53 2.63 -14.78
CA GLU A 143 6.40 1.71 -14.97
C GLU A 143 5.42 1.77 -13.78
N LEU A 144 5.91 1.94 -12.54
CA LEU A 144 5.04 2.22 -11.39
C LEU A 144 4.32 3.55 -11.55
N TYR A 145 5.04 4.60 -11.99
CA TYR A 145 4.45 5.89 -12.29
C TYR A 145 3.33 5.74 -13.31
N ASP A 146 3.60 5.12 -14.46
CA ASP A 146 2.61 4.94 -15.53
C ASP A 146 1.42 4.07 -15.06
N TYR A 147 1.68 3.09 -14.18
CA TYR A 147 0.64 2.20 -13.67
C TYR A 147 -0.33 2.90 -12.72
N PHE A 148 0.20 3.69 -11.77
CA PHE A 148 -0.61 4.44 -10.79
C PHE A 148 -1.24 5.68 -11.40
N ASN A 149 -0.55 6.34 -12.33
CA ASN A 149 -1.05 7.56 -12.97
C ASN A 149 -1.77 7.30 -14.32
N LYS A 150 -2.09 6.02 -14.59
CA LYS A 150 -2.88 5.64 -15.76
C LYS A 150 -4.18 6.44 -15.79
N ASP A 151 -4.58 6.88 -16.98
CA ASP A 151 -5.78 7.69 -17.21
C ASP A 151 -5.75 9.07 -16.50
N ASN A 152 -4.54 9.61 -16.25
CA ASN A 152 -4.28 10.85 -15.52
C ASN A 152 -4.81 10.85 -14.08
N ALA A 153 -4.98 9.67 -13.48
CA ALA A 153 -5.20 9.57 -12.04
C ALA A 153 -3.93 9.97 -11.28
N SER A 154 -4.06 10.44 -10.04
CA SER A 154 -2.95 10.46 -9.09
C SER A 154 -2.86 9.12 -8.35
N VAL A 155 -1.77 8.87 -7.61
CA VAL A 155 -1.69 7.72 -6.67
C VAL A 155 -2.90 7.71 -5.73
N GLU A 156 -3.32 8.89 -5.26
CA GLU A 156 -4.53 9.03 -4.45
C GLU A 156 -5.77 8.57 -5.22
N GLY A 157 -5.97 9.06 -6.44
CA GLY A 157 -7.08 8.65 -7.30
C GLY A 157 -7.10 7.15 -7.56
N TYR A 158 -5.94 6.56 -7.81
CA TYR A 158 -5.75 5.12 -7.96
C TYR A 158 -6.19 4.34 -6.71
N LEU A 159 -5.74 4.75 -5.52
CA LEU A 159 -6.09 4.10 -4.26
C LEU A 159 -7.60 4.17 -4.00
N LYS A 160 -8.23 5.32 -4.26
CA LYS A 160 -9.66 5.57 -4.03
C LYS A 160 -10.59 4.86 -5.01
N THR A 161 -10.10 4.46 -6.18
CA THR A 161 -10.91 3.91 -7.26
C THR A 161 -10.54 2.47 -7.56
N ARG A 162 -9.50 2.27 -8.37
CA ARG A 162 -9.09 0.97 -8.92
C ARG A 162 -8.70 0.00 -7.82
N PHE A 163 -7.83 0.42 -6.91
CA PHE A 163 -7.38 -0.44 -5.81
C PHE A 163 -8.51 -0.76 -4.82
N LYS A 164 -9.33 0.23 -4.45
CA LYS A 164 -10.50 0.01 -3.59
C LYS A 164 -11.44 -1.07 -4.14
N THR A 165 -11.66 -1.05 -5.46
CA THR A 165 -12.62 -1.93 -6.15
C THR A 165 -12.03 -3.31 -6.45
N HIS A 166 -10.75 -3.38 -6.80
CA HIS A 166 -10.07 -4.59 -7.29
C HIS A 166 -8.74 -4.86 -6.58
N PRO A 167 -8.69 -4.93 -5.23
CA PRO A 167 -7.43 -4.92 -4.50
C PRO A 167 -6.57 -6.16 -4.78
N VAL A 168 -7.18 -7.32 -5.06
CA VAL A 168 -6.47 -8.58 -5.34
C VAL A 168 -5.79 -8.52 -6.71
N GLU A 169 -6.53 -8.08 -7.72
CA GLU A 169 -6.08 -7.98 -9.09
C GLU A 169 -4.96 -6.94 -9.22
N GLU A 170 -5.11 -5.80 -8.54
CA GLU A 170 -4.10 -4.74 -8.54
C GLU A 170 -2.78 -5.20 -7.88
N ILE A 171 -2.83 -5.93 -6.76
CA ILE A 171 -1.63 -6.50 -6.13
C ILE A 171 -0.95 -7.52 -7.07
N ALA A 172 -1.72 -8.38 -7.73
CA ALA A 172 -1.20 -9.35 -8.69
C ALA A 172 -0.57 -8.68 -9.94
N ALA A 173 -1.12 -7.55 -10.36
CA ALA A 173 -0.58 -6.77 -11.46
C ALA A 173 0.75 -6.09 -11.09
N ILE A 174 0.89 -5.55 -9.87
CA ILE A 174 2.19 -5.06 -9.37
C ILE A 174 3.21 -6.20 -9.24
N ASP A 175 2.81 -7.40 -8.79
CA ASP A 175 3.68 -8.58 -8.78
C ASP A 175 4.19 -8.93 -10.19
N SER A 176 3.31 -8.83 -11.18
CA SER A 176 3.65 -9.07 -12.59
C SER A 176 4.57 -7.98 -13.16
N LEU A 177 4.42 -6.73 -12.71
CA LEU A 177 5.35 -5.63 -12.98
C LEU A 177 6.73 -5.90 -12.38
N ALA A 178 6.81 -6.41 -11.14
CA ALA A 178 8.07 -6.71 -10.46
C ALA A 178 8.93 -7.76 -11.20
N LYS A 179 8.29 -8.67 -11.95
CA LYS A 179 9.00 -9.67 -12.77
C LYS A 179 9.69 -9.09 -14.01
N ARG A 180 9.41 -7.83 -14.37
CA ARG A 180 9.89 -7.18 -15.61
C ARG A 180 11.06 -6.21 -15.41
N GLY A 181 11.49 -5.98 -14.17
CA GLY A 181 12.58 -5.04 -13.83
C GLY A 181 12.38 -4.44 -12.44
N HIS A 182 13.44 -3.87 -11.85
CA HIS A 182 13.41 -3.22 -10.53
C HIS A 182 12.60 -3.96 -9.45
N PRO A 183 12.88 -5.25 -9.21
CA PRO A 183 12.03 -6.10 -8.38
C PRO A 183 11.87 -5.56 -6.96
N THR A 184 12.90 -4.94 -6.38
CA THR A 184 12.82 -4.41 -5.01
C THR A 184 11.77 -3.30 -4.89
N LEU A 185 11.82 -2.26 -5.73
CA LEU A 185 10.88 -1.13 -5.69
C LEU A 185 9.43 -1.59 -5.94
N ARG A 186 9.24 -2.43 -6.96
CA ARG A 186 7.91 -2.92 -7.34
C ARG A 186 7.35 -3.89 -6.31
N LEU A 187 8.17 -4.72 -5.69
CA LEU A 187 7.73 -5.54 -4.55
C LEU A 187 7.43 -4.68 -3.32
N SER A 188 8.19 -3.61 -3.05
CA SER A 188 7.82 -2.66 -1.99
C SER A 188 6.42 -2.11 -2.22
N ALA A 189 6.12 -1.66 -3.45
CA ALA A 189 4.79 -1.16 -3.79
C ALA A 189 3.70 -2.22 -3.63
N ARG A 190 3.97 -3.48 -4.02
CA ARG A 190 3.05 -4.60 -3.82
C ARG A 190 2.72 -4.81 -2.33
N TYR A 191 3.75 -4.91 -1.48
CA TYR A 191 3.56 -5.17 -0.05
C TYR A 191 2.95 -3.97 0.69
N ALA A 192 3.18 -2.75 0.20
CA ALA A 192 2.50 -1.56 0.66
C ALA A 192 0.98 -1.66 0.43
N LEU A 193 0.55 -2.13 -0.75
CA LEU A 193 -0.85 -2.39 -1.05
C LEU A 193 -1.42 -3.58 -0.26
N GLU A 194 -0.64 -4.65 -0.04
CA GLU A 194 -1.06 -5.78 0.80
C GLU A 194 -1.37 -5.34 2.23
N ALA A 195 -0.56 -4.44 2.81
CA ALA A 195 -0.81 -3.91 4.15
C ALA A 195 -2.20 -3.27 4.28
N LEU A 196 -2.65 -2.53 3.25
CA LEU A 196 -3.99 -1.90 3.25
C LEU A 196 -5.15 -2.90 3.25
N ARG A 197 -4.93 -4.15 2.85
CA ARG A 197 -5.99 -5.17 2.84
C ARG A 197 -6.25 -5.82 4.20
N HIS A 198 -5.33 -5.66 5.13
CA HIS A 198 -5.30 -6.41 6.38
C HIS A 198 -5.45 -5.51 7.60
N ILE A 199 -5.99 -4.31 7.42
CA ILE A 199 -6.27 -3.37 8.51
C ILE A 199 -7.38 -3.97 9.38
N PRO A 200 -7.11 -4.30 10.67
CA PRO A 200 -8.13 -4.89 11.53
C PRO A 200 -9.25 -3.89 11.82
N ASP A 201 -10.50 -4.30 11.58
CA ASP A 201 -11.69 -3.53 11.96
C ASP A 201 -12.11 -3.87 13.39
N SER A 202 -12.28 -2.84 14.23
CA SER A 202 -12.73 -3.02 15.62
C SER A 202 -14.17 -3.54 15.73
N GLY A 203 -14.96 -3.42 14.66
CA GLY A 203 -16.31 -4.00 14.58
C GLY A 203 -16.35 -5.50 14.29
N GLU A 204 -15.23 -6.09 13.84
CA GLU A 204 -15.15 -7.53 13.51
C GLU A 204 -14.87 -8.39 14.75
N PRO A 205 -15.19 -9.69 14.72
CA PRO A 205 -14.84 -10.64 15.79
C PRO A 205 -13.33 -10.68 16.08
N SER A 206 -12.97 -10.97 17.34
CA SER A 206 -11.58 -10.93 17.82
C SER A 206 -10.64 -11.88 17.06
N ASP A 207 -11.12 -13.05 16.66
CA ASP A 207 -10.38 -14.04 15.86
C ASP A 207 -10.10 -13.55 14.43
N ILE A 208 -11.05 -12.80 13.84
CA ILE A 208 -10.87 -12.14 12.54
C ILE A 208 -9.84 -11.03 12.67
N GLN A 209 -9.96 -10.16 13.67
CA GLN A 209 -8.98 -9.10 13.93
C GLN A 209 -7.57 -9.67 14.17
N GLU A 210 -7.44 -10.78 14.89
CA GLU A 210 -6.15 -11.41 15.15
C GLU A 210 -5.53 -12.03 13.89
N ARG A 211 -6.35 -12.61 13.02
CA ARG A 211 -5.88 -13.05 11.70
C ARG A 211 -5.39 -11.85 10.89
N ASP A 212 -6.17 -10.77 10.82
CA ASP A 212 -5.82 -9.60 10.01
C ASP A 212 -4.58 -8.90 10.57
N ARG A 213 -4.41 -8.82 11.90
CA ARG A 213 -3.15 -8.37 12.52
C ARG A 213 -1.94 -9.21 12.09
N ARG A 214 -2.06 -10.54 12.03
CA ARG A 214 -0.96 -11.42 11.60
C ARG A 214 -0.58 -11.18 10.14
N GLU A 215 -1.56 -11.06 9.26
CA GLU A 215 -1.34 -10.77 7.83
C GLU A 215 -0.75 -9.38 7.63
N LEU A 216 -1.26 -8.37 8.34
CA LEU A 216 -0.72 -7.00 8.33
C LEU A 216 0.73 -6.98 8.83
N ALA A 217 1.04 -7.69 9.92
CA ALA A 217 2.40 -7.80 10.44
C ALA A 217 3.34 -8.46 9.42
N ALA A 218 2.91 -9.52 8.73
CA ALA A 218 3.71 -10.15 7.68
C ALA A 218 3.99 -9.19 6.50
N ALA A 219 2.96 -8.45 6.06
CA ALA A 219 3.09 -7.46 5.00
C ALA A 219 4.02 -6.30 5.40
N LEU A 220 3.86 -5.75 6.61
CA LEU A 220 4.70 -4.68 7.13
C LEU A 220 6.16 -5.10 7.33
N SER A 221 6.40 -6.32 7.82
CA SER A 221 7.76 -6.87 7.94
C SER A 221 8.43 -6.97 6.58
N THR A 222 7.73 -7.50 5.58
CA THR A 222 8.29 -7.64 4.23
C THR A 222 8.50 -6.29 3.56
N LEU A 223 7.56 -5.35 3.74
CA LEU A 223 7.69 -3.98 3.27
C LEU A 223 8.91 -3.30 3.90
N GLN A 224 9.09 -3.42 5.22
CA GLN A 224 10.25 -2.87 5.92
C GLN A 224 11.56 -3.39 5.30
N ASP A 225 11.70 -4.70 5.14
CA ASP A 225 12.91 -5.30 4.57
C ASP A 225 13.19 -4.81 3.14
N LEU A 226 12.14 -4.70 2.32
CA LEU A 226 12.26 -4.21 0.94
C LEU A 226 12.59 -2.72 0.88
N LEU A 227 12.03 -1.87 1.74
CA LEU A 227 12.37 -0.45 1.82
C LEU A 227 13.82 -0.25 2.30
N GLN A 228 14.28 -1.03 3.28
CA GLN A 228 15.70 -1.03 3.69
C GLN A 228 16.62 -1.49 2.57
N LYS A 229 16.17 -2.44 1.74
CA LYS A 229 16.94 -2.89 0.59
C LYS A 229 16.97 -1.80 -0.49
N SER A 230 15.84 -1.17 -0.79
CA SER A 230 15.75 -0.05 -1.74
C SER A 230 16.67 1.10 -1.35
N SER A 231 16.75 1.48 -0.07
CA SER A 231 17.66 2.54 0.37
C SER A 231 19.15 2.20 0.13
N ARG A 232 19.52 0.91 0.15
CA ARG A 232 20.90 0.47 -0.10
C ARG A 232 21.22 0.30 -1.58
N ASP A 233 20.27 -0.21 -2.38
CA ASP A 233 20.48 -0.57 -3.78
C ASP A 233 20.47 0.63 -4.73
N VAL A 234 19.92 1.74 -4.26
CA VAL A 234 19.90 3.03 -4.92
C VAL A 234 21.33 3.52 -5.17
N GLY A 235 21.72 3.59 -6.45
CA GLY A 235 23.06 4.01 -6.91
C GLY A 235 23.99 2.87 -7.36
N SER A 236 23.65 1.61 -7.06
CA SER A 236 24.47 0.43 -7.42
C SER A 236 24.18 -0.12 -8.82
N SER A 237 23.12 0.37 -9.46
CA SER A 237 22.56 -0.21 -10.70
C SER A 237 22.84 0.63 -11.96
N ARG A 238 23.88 1.47 -11.95
CA ARG A 238 24.37 2.07 -13.20
C ARG A 238 25.20 1.03 -13.96
N PRO A 239 24.81 0.61 -15.17
CA PRO A 239 25.72 -0.09 -16.06
C PRO A 239 26.89 0.81 -16.48
#